data_AF-A0A965S3R7-F1
#
_entry.id   AF-A0A965S3R7-F1
#
_cell.length_a   1.000
_cell.length_b   1.000
_cell.length_c   1.000
_cell.angle_alpha   90.00
_cell.angle_beta   90.00
_cell.angle_gamma   90.00
#
_symmetry.space_group_name_H-M   'P 1'
#
loop_
_entity.id
_entity.type
_entity.pdbx_description
1 polymer ?
#
loop_
_entity_poly.entity_id
_entity_poly.type
_entity_poly.pdbx_seq_one_letter_code
_entity_poly.pdbx_strand_id
1 'polypeptide(L)'
;MFKINEIKSWAKTWGYSIKKEKDDSINGASYYWMKDDDPSVCGVALSVSKVATAIFNHLSENKWIEHQKEFQENKEEKRFTTTDYET
;
A
#
# COMPACT_ATOMS: atom_id res chain seq x y z
N MET A 1 8.48 1.64 -9.90
CA MET A 1 7.00 1.66 -9.92
C MET A 1 6.52 0.23 -9.71
N PHE A 2 5.77 -0.04 -8.64
CA PHE A 2 5.30 -1.40 -8.34
C PHE A 2 4.31 -1.87 -9.40
N LYS A 3 4.52 -3.05 -10.00
CA LYS A 3 3.55 -3.62 -10.94
C LYS A 3 2.53 -4.44 -10.17
N ILE A 4 1.24 -4.22 -10.46
CA ILE A 4 0.15 -4.96 -9.82
C ILE A 4 0.28 -6.48 -9.97
N ASN A 5 0.89 -6.97 -11.07
CA ASN A 5 1.09 -8.40 -11.30
C ASN A 5 2.05 -9.03 -10.28
N GLU A 6 3.07 -8.29 -9.84
CA GLU A 6 4.02 -8.74 -8.82
C GLU A 6 3.32 -8.85 -7.46
N ILE A 7 2.56 -7.81 -7.10
CA ILE A 7 1.80 -7.80 -5.84
C ILE A 7 0.71 -8.88 -5.83
N LYS A 8 0.02 -9.12 -6.95
CA LYS A 8 -0.93 -10.23 -7.08
C LYS A 8 -0.29 -11.59 -6.84
N SER A 9 0.89 -11.81 -7.41
CA SER A 9 1.61 -13.08 -7.26
C SER A 9 2.08 -13.28 -5.83
N TRP A 10 2.66 -12.24 -5.23
CA TRP A 10 3.05 -12.25 -3.81
C TRP A 10 1.86 -12.47 -2.88
N ALA A 11 0.78 -11.71 -3.04
CA ALA A 11 -0.43 -11.82 -2.22
C ALA A 11 -1.03 -13.24 -2.28
N LYS A 12 -1.04 -13.85 -3.47
CA LYS A 12 -1.54 -15.22 -3.66
C LYS A 12 -0.71 -16.27 -2.90
N THR A 13 0.61 -16.08 -2.78
CA THR A 13 1.48 -16.96 -1.96
C THR A 13 1.04 -16.99 -0.49
N TRP A 14 0.42 -15.90 -0.02
CA TRP A 14 -0.07 -15.76 1.35
C TRP A 14 -1.58 -16.03 1.48
N GLY A 15 -2.26 -16.49 0.42
CA GLY A 15 -3.69 -16.75 0.42
C GLY A 15 -4.56 -15.49 0.33
N TYR A 16 -4.09 -14.45 -0.37
CA TYR A 16 -4.87 -13.25 -0.67
C TYR A 16 -5.15 -13.12 -2.17
N SER A 17 -6.38 -12.76 -2.48
CA SER A 17 -6.84 -12.44 -3.82
C SER A 17 -7.01 -10.94 -4.01
N ILE A 18 -6.49 -10.42 -5.13
CA ILE A 18 -6.60 -8.98 -5.48
C ILE A 18 -7.32 -8.82 -6.81
N LYS A 19 -8.42 -8.05 -6.80
CA LYS A 19 -9.16 -7.64 -7.99
C LYS A 19 -8.92 -6.16 -8.26
N LYS A 20 -8.69 -5.82 -9.53
CA LYS A 20 -8.56 -4.43 -9.97
C LYS A 20 -9.86 -4.05 -10.65
N GLU A 21 -10.56 -3.06 -10.12
CA GLU A 21 -11.68 -2.43 -10.81
C GLU A 21 -11.20 -1.12 -11.43
N LYS A 22 -11.59 -0.91 -12.69
CA LYS A 22 -11.44 0.39 -13.34
C LYS A 22 -12.61 1.25 -12.88
N ASP A 23 -12.33 2.18 -11.99
CA ASP A 23 -13.25 3.24 -11.65
C ASP A 23 -12.80 4.51 -12.40
N ASP A 24 -13.66 4.99 -13.31
CA ASP A 24 -13.44 6.18 -14.13
C ASP A 24 -13.81 7.48 -13.38
N SER A 25 -14.34 7.39 -12.15
CA SER A 25 -14.95 8.55 -11.49
C SER A 25 -13.99 9.36 -10.62
N ILE A 26 -12.89 8.80 -10.10
CA ILE A 26 -12.16 9.47 -8.99
C ILE A 26 -10.63 9.63 -9.15
N ASN A 27 -9.90 8.86 -9.96
CA ASN A 27 -8.46 9.03 -10.33
C ASN A 27 -7.74 7.66 -10.45
N GLY A 28 -8.18 6.81 -11.37
CA GLY A 28 -7.34 5.69 -11.80
C GLY A 28 -7.33 4.48 -10.87
N ALA A 29 -8.35 3.65 -11.01
CA ALA A 29 -8.44 2.26 -10.55
C ALA A 29 -8.44 2.00 -9.04
N SER A 30 -9.49 1.31 -8.59
CA SER A 30 -9.64 0.77 -7.24
C SER A 30 -9.14 -0.67 -7.19
N TYR A 31 -8.43 -1.02 -6.13
CA TYR A 31 -7.91 -2.37 -5.91
C TYR A 31 -8.58 -2.97 -4.68
N TYR A 32 -9.37 -4.00 -4.91
CA TYR A 32 -10.02 -4.80 -3.89
C TYR A 32 -9.12 -5.96 -3.53
N TRP A 33 -8.94 -6.20 -2.24
CA TRP A 33 -8.19 -7.34 -1.74
C TRP A 33 -9.01 -8.08 -0.69
N MET A 34 -8.87 -9.41 -0.67
CA MET A 34 -9.54 -10.29 0.28
C MET A 34 -8.64 -11.46 0.63
N LYS A 35 -8.75 -11.97 1.85
CA LYS A 35 -8.14 -13.24 2.23
C LYS A 35 -9.02 -14.39 1.74
N ASP A 36 -8.41 -15.41 1.17
CA ASP A 36 -9.13 -16.55 0.58
C ASP A 36 -9.78 -17.42 1.67
N ASP A 37 -9.16 -17.47 2.85
CA ASP A 37 -9.59 -18.28 4.00
C ASP A 37 -10.64 -17.58 4.88
N ASP A 38 -10.63 -16.24 4.91
CA ASP A 38 -11.53 -15.44 5.74
C ASP A 38 -12.04 -14.20 4.97
N PRO A 39 -13.29 -14.22 4.48
CA PRO A 39 -13.88 -13.10 3.75
C PRO A 39 -14.05 -11.83 4.59
N SER A 40 -14.01 -11.92 5.93
CA SER A 40 -14.05 -10.75 6.81
C SER A 40 -12.79 -9.89 6.70
N VAL A 41 -11.67 -10.52 6.29
CA VAL A 41 -10.40 -9.85 6.03
C VAL A 41 -10.40 -9.39 4.56
N CYS A 42 -11.04 -8.25 4.32
CA CYS A 42 -11.06 -7.61 3.01
C CYS A 42 -10.93 -6.09 3.10
N GLY A 43 -10.63 -5.46 1.97
CA GLY A 43 -10.51 -4.01 1.90
C GLY A 43 -10.36 -3.47 0.48
N VAL A 44 -10.38 -2.15 0.39
CA VAL A 44 -10.23 -1.41 -0.87
C VAL A 44 -9.11 -0.41 -0.72
N ALA A 45 -8.26 -0.30 -1.73
CA ALA A 45 -7.21 0.70 -1.78
C ALA A 45 -7.10 1.34 -3.17
N LEU A 46 -6.75 2.62 -3.19
CA LEU A 46 -6.65 3.43 -4.41
C LEU A 46 -5.30 3.29 -5.13
N SER A 47 -4.37 2.50 -4.60
CA SER A 47 -3.08 2.28 -5.24
C SER A 47 -2.49 0.91 -4.89
N VAL A 48 -1.66 0.39 -5.81
CA VAL A 48 -0.98 -0.91 -5.67
C VAL A 48 -0.14 -0.97 -4.40
N SER A 49 0.59 0.10 -4.07
CA SER A 49 1.41 0.17 -2.86
C SER A 49 0.55 0.12 -1.59
N LYS A 50 -0.59 0.82 -1.57
CA LYS A 50 -1.51 0.81 -0.42
C LYS A 50 -2.11 -0.58 -0.18
N VAL A 51 -2.46 -1.32 -1.24
CA VAL A 51 -2.90 -2.72 -1.11
C VAL A 51 -1.82 -3.58 -0.47
N ALA A 52 -0.58 -3.49 -0.97
CA ALA A 52 0.53 -4.28 -0.46
C ALA A 52 0.80 -3.98 1.03
N THR A 53 0.76 -2.71 1.41
CA THR A 53 0.89 -2.28 2.81
C THR A 53 -0.24 -2.82 3.68
N ALA A 54 -1.50 -2.78 3.22
CA ALA A 54 -2.64 -3.30 3.97
C ALA A 54 -2.53 -4.81 4.22
N ILE A 55 -2.19 -5.58 3.18
CA ILE A 55 -1.98 -7.04 3.30
C ILE A 55 -0.80 -7.32 4.23
N PHE A 56 0.31 -6.58 4.11
CA PHE A 56 1.48 -6.76 4.97
C PHE A 56 1.16 -6.45 6.44
N ASN A 57 0.38 -5.41 6.71
CA ASN A 57 -0.03 -5.05 8.07
C ASN A 57 -0.90 -6.16 8.67
N HIS A 58 -1.84 -6.71 7.90
CA HIS A 58 -2.63 -7.84 8.35
C HIS A 58 -1.76 -9.09 8.59
N LEU A 59 -0.83 -9.40 7.69
CA LEU A 59 0.12 -10.52 7.83
C LEU A 59 1.05 -10.41 9.04
N SER A 60 1.42 -9.19 9.42
CA SER A 60 2.32 -8.90 10.53
C SER A 60 1.60 -8.52 11.81
N GLU A 61 0.29 -8.76 11.90
CA GLU A 61 -0.54 -8.42 13.07
C GLU A 61 -0.35 -6.96 13.50
N ASN A 62 -0.24 -6.06 12.53
CA ASN A 62 -0.04 -4.62 12.70
C ASN A 62 1.24 -4.22 13.47
N LYS A 63 2.19 -5.14 13.65
CA LYS A 63 3.42 -4.94 14.43
C LYS A 63 4.27 -3.75 13.96
N TRP A 64 4.22 -3.42 12.67
CA TRP A 64 5.10 -2.42 12.05
C TRP A 64 4.39 -1.11 11.66
N ILE A 65 3.13 -0.92 12.07
CA ILE A 65 2.36 0.27 11.67
C ILE A 65 3.05 1.56 12.13
N GLU A 66 3.53 1.61 13.37
CA GLU A 66 4.19 2.80 13.91
C GLU A 66 5.46 3.14 13.14
N HIS A 67 6.31 2.16 12.87
CA HIS A 67 7.55 2.36 12.11
C HIS A 67 7.29 2.83 10.67
N GLN A 68 6.25 2.28 10.02
CA GLN A 68 5.84 2.73 8.70
C GLN A 68 5.34 4.18 8.72
N LYS A 69 4.61 4.57 9.77
CA LYS A 69 4.11 5.93 9.95
C LYS A 69 5.26 6.91 10.17
N GLU A 70 6.16 6.62 11.09
CA GLU A 70 7.37 7.42 11.33
C GLU A 70 8.20 7.60 10.06
N PHE A 71 8.34 6.56 9.24
CA PHE A 71 9.07 6.67 7.97
C PHE A 71 8.40 7.63 6.98
N GLN A 72 7.06 7.65 6.91
CA GLN A 72 6.36 8.60 6.04
C GLN A 72 6.48 10.03 6.56
N GLU A 73 6.32 10.25 7.87
CA GLU A 73 6.44 11.57 8.50
C GLU A 73 7.86 12.14 8.30
N ASN A 74 8.90 11.34 8.55
CA ASN A 74 10.29 11.75 8.33
C ASN A 74 10.66 12.02 6.86
N LYS A 75 9.90 11.45 5.91
CA LYS A 75 10.10 11.69 4.48
C LYS A 75 9.63 13.09 4.07
N GLU A 76 8.68 13.67 4.81
CA GLU A 76 8.19 15.03 4.57
C GLU A 76 9.15 16.10 5.13
N GLU A 77 9.86 15.81 6.22
CA GLU A 77 10.75 16.76 6.89
C GLU A 77 12.11 16.97 6.20
N LYS A 78 12.58 16.02 5.36
CA LYS A 78 13.92 16.08 4.73
C LYS A 78 13.92 16.58 3.28
N ARG A 79 13.33 17.74 3.03
CA ARG A 79 13.65 18.56 1.84
C ARG A 79 14.55 19.72 2.25
N PHE A 80 15.81 19.44 2.58
CA PHE A 80 16.83 20.49 2.63
C PHE A 80 17.07 20.97 1.19
N THR A 81 16.64 22.18 0.87
CA THR A 81 16.88 22.80 -0.44
C THR A 81 18.24 23.51 -0.42
N THR A 82 19.04 23.35 -1.47
CA THR A 82 20.36 23.99 -1.62
C THR A 82 20.32 25.53 -1.69
N THR A 83 19.16 26.15 -1.54
CA THR A 83 18.95 27.60 -1.50
C THR A 83 19.24 28.23 -0.14
N ASP A 84 19.42 27.44 0.93
CA ASP A 84 19.66 27.96 2.28
C ASP A 84 21.15 28.29 2.56
N TYR A 85 22.02 28.23 1.54
CA TYR A 85 23.45 28.56 1.61
C TYR A 85 23.88 29.74 0.72
N GLU A 86 22.98 30.67 0.40
CA GLU A 86 23.36 31.96 -0.19
C GLU A 86 22.64 33.11 0.52
N THR A 87 23.23 33.67 1.58
CA THR A 87 23.88 35.01 1.61
C THR A 87 24.49 35.25 3.00
#